data_AF-A0A0F5VGZ1-F1
#
_entry.id   AF-A0A0F5VGZ1-F1
#
_cell.length_a   1.000
_cell.length_b   1.000
_cell.length_c   1.000
_cell.angle_alpha   90.00
_cell.angle_beta   90.00
_cell.angle_gamma   90.00
#
_symmetry.space_group_name_H-M   'P 1'
#
loop_
_entity.id
_entity.type
_entity.pdbx_description
1 polymer ?
#
loop_
_entity_poly.entity_id
_entity_poly.type
_entity_poly.pdbx_seq_one_letter_code
_entity_poly.pdbx_strand_id
1 'polypeptide(L)'
;MLVNGRTLADQAKQGIEEIHCHELALLLNHDIILIDVRERDEINTGMLPGAIHISRGVLEMQLDTHPAVAHHHNALEVMALQPVYLYCRSGARSALAAQSLQKMGFTQVFSLAGGIQVWQDAKLPVVKVKAS
;
A
#
# COMPACT_ATOMS: atom_id res chain seq x y z
N MET A 1 -26.78 11.43 0.46
CA MET A 1 -26.14 12.20 1.54
C MET A 1 -24.69 12.43 1.15
N LEU A 2 -24.20 13.67 1.19
CA LEU A 2 -22.81 14.00 0.88
C LEU A 2 -21.91 13.64 2.09
N VAL A 3 -20.76 13.02 1.85
CA VAL A 3 -19.77 12.72 2.89
C VAL A 3 -18.46 13.45 2.60
N ASN A 4 -17.71 13.79 3.65
CA ASN A 4 -16.38 14.37 3.50
C ASN A 4 -15.30 13.28 3.33
N GLY A 5 -14.07 13.68 3.01
CA GLY A 5 -12.97 12.74 2.76
C GLY A 5 -12.60 11.85 3.96
N ARG A 6 -12.74 12.35 5.20
CA ARG A 6 -12.48 11.56 6.40
C ARG A 6 -13.49 10.43 6.54
N THR A 7 -14.77 10.77 6.46
CA THR A 7 -15.87 9.80 6.51
C THR A 7 -15.76 8.77 5.39
N LEU A 8 -15.37 9.20 4.18
CA LEU A 8 -15.15 8.27 3.06
C LEU A 8 -14.03 7.27 3.34
N ALA A 9 -12.90 7.72 3.90
CA ALA A 9 -11.80 6.84 4.27
C ALA A 9 -12.19 5.89 5.43
N ASP A 10 -12.94 6.37 6.42
CA ASP A 10 -13.42 5.54 7.53
C ASP A 10 -14.41 4.47 7.04
N GLN A 11 -15.28 4.81 6.07
CA GLN A 11 -16.15 3.84 5.41
C GLN A 11 -15.35 2.81 4.59
N ALA A 12 -14.30 3.24 3.90
CA ALA A 12 -13.43 2.32 3.16
C ALA A 12 -12.76 1.30 4.10
N LYS A 13 -12.30 1.73 5.29
CA LYS A 13 -11.73 0.84 6.30
C LYS A 13 -12.68 -0.26 6.77
N GLN A 14 -14.00 -0.04 6.72
CA GLN A 14 -14.98 -1.06 7.12
C GLN A 14 -15.16 -2.16 6.08
N GLY A 15 -14.73 -1.95 4.83
CA GLY A 15 -14.91 -2.88 3.71
C GLY A 15 -13.61 -3.51 3.20
N ILE A 16 -12.48 -3.23 3.84
CA ILE A 16 -11.16 -3.71 3.46
C ILE A 16 -10.51 -4.47 4.62
N GLU A 17 -9.52 -5.29 4.31
CA GLU A 17 -8.71 -5.94 5.34
C GLU A 17 -7.54 -5.05 5.74
N GLU A 18 -7.32 -4.90 7.05
CA GLU A 18 -6.16 -4.19 7.59
C GLU A 18 -5.16 -5.19 8.16
N ILE A 19 -3.86 -4.90 7.97
CA ILE A 19 -2.76 -5.64 8.60
C ILE A 19 -2.09 -4.77 9.66
N HIS A 20 -1.69 -5.37 10.78
CA HIS A 20 -0.96 -4.67 11.84
C HIS A 20 0.53 -4.56 11.54
N CYS A 21 1.19 -3.52 12.07
CA CYS A 21 2.59 -3.23 11.77
C CYS A 21 3.56 -4.38 12.13
N HIS A 22 3.36 -5.05 13.26
CA HIS A 22 4.18 -6.19 13.66
C HIS A 22 3.98 -7.42 12.76
N GLU A 23 2.75 -7.66 12.32
CA GLU A 23 2.44 -8.76 11.39
C GLU A 23 3.09 -8.50 10.03
N LEU A 24 2.93 -7.29 9.49
CA LEU A 24 3.58 -6.89 8.24
C LEU A 24 5.12 -6.97 8.36
N ALA A 25 5.69 -6.63 9.52
CA ALA A 25 7.13 -6.71 9.75
C ALA A 25 7.67 -8.15 9.66
N LEU A 26 6.90 -9.15 10.10
CA LEU A 26 7.27 -10.56 9.94
C LEU A 26 7.34 -10.97 8.46
N LEU A 27 6.47 -10.38 7.63
CA LEU A 27 6.38 -10.67 6.20
C LEU A 27 7.51 -10.05 5.37
N LEU A 28 8.23 -9.04 5.89
CA LEU A 28 9.33 -8.39 5.16
C LEU A 28 10.52 -9.31 4.87
N ASN A 29 10.57 -10.50 5.48
CA ASN A 29 11.57 -11.54 5.17
C ASN A 29 11.17 -12.41 3.96
N HIS A 30 10.01 -12.15 3.36
CA HIS A 30 9.48 -12.85 2.20
C HIS A 30 9.29 -11.90 1.02
N ASP A 31 9.20 -12.47 -0.18
CA ASP A 31 8.86 -11.72 -1.37
C ASP A 31 7.36 -11.37 -1.35
N ILE A 32 7.06 -10.14 -0.90
CA ILE A 32 5.70 -9.59 -0.85
C ILE A 32 5.57 -8.38 -1.78
N ILE A 33 4.34 -8.12 -2.23
CA ILE A 33 4.01 -6.89 -2.94
C ILE A 33 3.63 -5.82 -1.91
N LEU A 34 4.57 -4.92 -1.62
CA LEU A 34 4.37 -3.81 -0.69
C LEU A 34 4.43 -2.48 -1.45
N ILE A 35 3.35 -1.73 -1.44
CA ILE A 35 3.22 -0.48 -2.20
C ILE A 35 3.02 0.70 -1.24
N ASP A 36 3.89 1.69 -1.38
CA ASP A 36 3.74 2.99 -0.74
C ASP A 36 2.91 3.91 -1.63
N VAL A 37 1.72 4.30 -1.16
CA VAL A 37 0.80 5.17 -1.90
C VAL A 37 0.86 6.64 -1.48
N ARG A 38 1.89 7.03 -0.70
CA ARG A 38 2.17 8.43 -0.35
C ARG A 38 2.61 9.24 -1.57
N GLU A 39 2.78 10.54 -1.38
CA GLU A 39 3.38 11.40 -2.42
C GLU A 39 4.90 11.36 -2.38
N ARG A 40 5.53 11.75 -3.50
CA ARG A 40 6.99 11.71 -3.71
C ARG A 40 7.78 12.49 -2.64
N ASP A 41 7.24 13.61 -2.16
CA ASP A 41 7.93 14.38 -1.13
C ASP A 41 7.93 13.67 0.23
N GLU A 42 6.91 12.86 0.51
CA GLU A 42 6.80 12.12 1.77
C GLU A 42 7.79 10.95 1.83
N ILE A 43 8.06 10.27 0.72
CA ILE A 43 8.95 9.09 0.70
C ILE A 43 10.42 9.45 0.97
N ASN A 44 10.81 10.71 0.74
CA ASN A 44 12.15 11.21 1.06
C ASN A 44 12.47 11.12 2.56
N THR A 45 11.44 11.07 3.42
CA THR A 45 11.60 10.90 4.88
C THR A 45 11.85 9.45 5.30
N GLY A 46 11.74 8.51 4.36
CA GLY A 46 11.92 7.07 4.57
C GLY A 46 10.68 6.28 4.14
N MET A 47 10.91 5.05 3.70
CA MET A 47 9.92 4.06 3.28
C MET A 47 10.08 2.78 4.08
N LEU A 48 9.04 1.94 4.11
CA LEU A 48 9.18 0.57 4.59
C LEU A 48 10.19 -0.19 3.69
N PRO A 49 11.04 -1.07 4.26
CA PRO A 49 11.96 -1.89 3.48
C PRO A 49 11.22 -2.70 2.40
N GLY A 50 11.77 -2.74 1.19
CA GLY A 50 11.19 -3.49 0.07
C GLY A 50 9.96 -2.85 -0.59
N ALA A 51 9.44 -1.73 -0.05
CA ALA A 51 8.27 -1.07 -0.64
C ALA A 51 8.59 -0.42 -2.00
N ILE A 52 7.67 -0.55 -2.94
CA ILE A 52 7.68 0.17 -4.22
C ILE A 52 6.74 1.36 -4.14
N HIS A 53 7.20 2.53 -4.56
CA HIS A 53 6.39 3.74 -4.53
C HIS A 53 5.50 3.85 -5.77
N ILE A 54 4.19 3.96 -5.56
CA ILE A 54 3.19 4.29 -6.59
C ILE A 54 2.15 5.20 -5.94
N SER A 55 2.17 6.51 -6.25
CA SER A 55 1.26 7.49 -5.65
C SER A 55 -0.22 7.09 -5.81
N ARG A 56 -1.04 7.36 -4.78
CA ARG A 56 -2.47 6.99 -4.77
C ARG A 56 -3.23 7.42 -6.03
N GLY A 57 -2.94 8.61 -6.55
CA GLY A 57 -3.69 9.20 -7.67
C GLY A 57 -3.47 8.51 -9.03
N VAL A 58 -2.44 7.68 -9.15
CA VAL A 58 -2.10 6.96 -10.39
C VAL A 58 -2.02 5.45 -10.19
N LEU A 59 -2.36 4.96 -8.99
CA LEU A 59 -2.17 3.57 -8.58
C LEU A 59 -2.79 2.60 -9.58
N GLU A 60 -4.08 2.73 -9.86
CA GLU A 60 -4.83 1.83 -10.74
C GLU A 60 -4.22 1.75 -12.15
N MET A 61 -3.55 2.81 -12.60
CA MET A 61 -2.96 2.94 -13.94
C MET A 61 -1.49 2.50 -14.01
N GLN A 62 -0.86 2.22 -12.87
CA GLN A 62 0.57 1.93 -12.77
C GLN A 62 0.89 0.61 -12.04
N LEU A 63 -0.12 -0.15 -11.60
CA LEU A 63 0.10 -1.44 -10.94
C LEU A 63 0.92 -2.42 -11.79
N ASP A 64 0.73 -2.40 -13.11
CA ASP A 64 1.48 -3.21 -14.07
C ASP A 64 2.98 -2.84 -14.15
N THR A 65 3.36 -1.64 -13.73
CA THR A 65 4.77 -1.20 -13.66
C THR A 65 5.53 -1.76 -12.45
N HIS A 66 4.83 -2.41 -11.51
CA HIS A 66 5.46 -2.96 -10.32
C HIS A 66 6.50 -4.04 -10.71
N PRO A 67 7.76 -3.99 -10.22
CA PRO A 67 8.83 -4.91 -10.63
C PRO A 67 8.51 -6.40 -10.51
N ALA A 68 7.68 -6.78 -9.53
CA ALA A 68 7.24 -8.17 -9.36
C ALA A 68 6.43 -8.71 -10.55
N VAL A 69 5.83 -7.84 -11.38
CA VAL A 69 4.95 -8.25 -12.48
C VAL A 69 5.23 -7.56 -13.81
N ALA A 70 6.08 -6.54 -13.87
CA ALA A 70 6.34 -5.73 -15.06
C ALA A 70 6.86 -6.50 -16.29
N HIS A 71 7.35 -7.72 -16.09
CA HIS A 71 7.82 -8.60 -17.17
C HIS A 71 6.73 -9.54 -17.71
N HIS A 72 5.53 -9.51 -17.13
CA HIS A 72 4.39 -10.35 -17.52
C HIS A 72 3.46 -9.57 -18.46
N HIS A 73 2.99 -10.24 -19.52
CA HIS A 73 2.00 -9.67 -20.44
C HIS A 73 0.60 -9.56 -19.80
N ASN A 74 0.35 -10.30 -18.72
CA ASN A 74 -0.85 -10.35 -17.91
C ASN A 74 -0.54 -9.91 -16.46
N ALA A 75 0.14 -8.76 -16.33
CA ALA A 75 0.71 -8.29 -15.07
C ALA A 75 -0.31 -8.19 -13.92
N LEU A 76 -1.53 -7.72 -14.20
CA LEU A 76 -2.58 -7.56 -13.19
C LEU A 76 -3.13 -8.89 -12.69
N GLU A 77 -3.35 -9.84 -13.60
CA GLU A 77 -3.79 -11.20 -13.24
C GLU A 77 -2.74 -11.90 -12.39
N VAL A 78 -1.46 -11.78 -12.75
CA VAL A 78 -0.35 -12.34 -11.96
C VAL A 78 -0.27 -11.67 -10.59
N MET A 79 -0.40 -10.34 -10.52
CA MET A 79 -0.39 -9.61 -9.26
C MET A 79 -1.56 -10.03 -8.35
N ALA A 80 -2.74 -10.24 -8.92
CA ALA A 80 -3.95 -10.61 -8.18
C ALA A 80 -3.89 -12.02 -7.54
N LEU A 81 -2.93 -12.86 -7.95
CA LEU A 81 -2.66 -14.16 -7.31
C LEU A 81 -1.89 -14.03 -5.99
N GLN A 82 -1.35 -12.85 -5.69
CA GLN A 82 -0.52 -12.59 -4.52
C GLN A 82 -1.19 -11.60 -3.56
N PRO A 83 -0.90 -11.68 -2.25
CA PRO A 83 -1.26 -10.63 -1.31
C PRO A 83 -0.60 -9.29 -1.68
N VAL A 84 -1.42 -8.24 -1.79
CA VAL A 84 -0.96 -6.87 -2.04
C VAL A 84 -1.14 -6.03 -0.78
N TYR A 85 -0.04 -5.50 -0.26
CA TYR A 85 0.00 -4.66 0.93
C TYR A 85 0.18 -3.20 0.54
N LEU A 86 -0.70 -2.33 1.03
CA LEU A 86 -0.70 -0.91 0.74
C LEU A 86 -0.49 -0.14 2.03
N TYR A 87 0.34 0.91 1.99
CA TYR A 87 0.41 1.84 3.12
C TYR A 87 0.53 3.28 2.66
N CYS A 88 0.15 4.18 3.56
CA CYS A 88 0.36 5.60 3.39
C CYS A 88 0.85 6.22 4.70
N ARG A 89 0.71 7.55 4.88
CA ARG A 89 1.09 8.20 6.14
C ARG A 89 0.33 7.67 7.37
N SER A 90 -1.00 7.59 7.29
CA SER A 90 -1.89 7.35 8.45
C SER A 90 -2.95 6.26 8.24
N GLY A 91 -2.88 5.52 7.13
CA GLY A 91 -3.84 4.48 6.75
C GLY A 91 -5.05 4.94 5.93
N ALA A 92 -5.35 6.24 5.85
CA ALA A 92 -6.55 6.73 5.14
C ALA A 92 -6.47 6.54 3.61
N ARG A 93 -5.36 6.94 2.97
CA ARG A 93 -5.18 6.80 1.52
C ARG A 93 -5.05 5.33 1.10
N SER A 94 -4.36 4.52 1.90
CA SER A 94 -4.20 3.09 1.64
C SER A 94 -5.51 2.31 1.79
N ALA A 95 -6.41 2.69 2.71
CA ALA A 95 -7.75 2.10 2.76
C ALA A 95 -8.56 2.38 1.49
N LEU A 96 -8.54 3.62 0.99
CA LEU A 96 -9.17 3.98 -0.28
C LEU A 96 -8.50 3.29 -1.48
N ALA A 97 -7.20 3.07 -1.42
CA ALA A 97 -6.46 2.31 -2.43
C ALA A 97 -6.89 0.85 -2.44
N ALA A 98 -6.96 0.21 -1.27
CA ALA A 98 -7.36 -1.18 -1.12
C ALA A 98 -8.78 -1.40 -1.68
N GLN A 99 -9.70 -0.49 -1.37
CA GLN A 99 -11.07 -0.54 -1.90
C GLN A 99 -11.10 -0.40 -3.43
N SER A 100 -10.24 0.43 -4.03
CA SER A 100 -10.13 0.52 -5.49
C SER A 100 -9.64 -0.80 -6.09
N LEU A 101 -8.60 -1.41 -5.52
CA LEU A 101 -8.06 -2.68 -6.02
C LEU A 101 -9.09 -3.82 -5.87
N GLN A 102 -9.86 -3.86 -4.79
CA GLN A 102 -10.98 -4.79 -4.66
C GLN A 102 -12.01 -4.62 -5.79
N LYS A 103 -12.33 -3.38 -6.19
CA LYS A 103 -13.22 -3.11 -7.35
C LYS A 103 -12.62 -3.55 -8.69
N MET A 104 -11.30 -3.63 -8.79
CA MET A 104 -10.59 -4.18 -9.95
C MET A 104 -10.54 -5.72 -9.93
N GLY A 105 -11.02 -6.37 -8.87
CA GLY A 105 -11.06 -7.83 -8.76
C GLY A 105 -9.94 -8.46 -7.92
N PHE A 106 -9.08 -7.66 -7.29
CA PHE A 106 -8.09 -8.17 -6.35
C PHE A 106 -8.78 -8.67 -5.08
N THR A 107 -8.52 -9.91 -4.68
CA THR A 107 -9.16 -10.54 -3.52
C THR A 107 -8.32 -10.50 -2.26
N GLN A 108 -7.00 -10.35 -2.38
CA GLN A 108 -6.05 -10.35 -1.26
C GLN A 108 -5.36 -8.99 -1.17
N VAL A 109 -6.07 -7.98 -0.66
CA VAL A 109 -5.55 -6.60 -0.55
C VAL A 109 -5.66 -6.12 0.88
N PHE A 110 -4.54 -5.65 1.42
CA PHE A 110 -4.39 -5.27 2.80
C PHE A 110 -3.92 -3.83 2.92
N SER A 111 -4.55 -3.04 3.79
CA SER A 111 -4.03 -1.72 4.18
C SER A 111 -3.26 -1.82 5.49
N LEU A 112 -2.07 -1.22 5.59
CA LEU A 112 -1.37 -1.09 6.87
C LEU A 112 -2.17 -0.18 7.82
N ALA A 113 -2.66 -0.77 8.92
CA ALA A 113 -3.40 -0.05 9.95
C ALA A 113 -2.54 1.09 10.53
N GLY A 114 -3.05 2.31 10.47
CA GLY A 114 -2.35 3.50 10.95
C GLY A 114 -1.15 3.97 10.11
N GLY A 115 -0.83 3.27 9.01
CA GLY A 115 0.22 3.65 8.06
C GLY A 115 1.63 3.69 8.66
N ILE A 116 2.53 4.41 7.97
CA ILE A 116 3.94 4.52 8.39
C ILE A 116 4.12 5.24 9.73
N GLN A 117 3.15 6.06 10.16
CA GLN A 117 3.22 6.70 11.48
C GLN A 117 3.27 5.65 12.60
N VAL A 118 2.32 4.70 12.59
CA VAL A 118 2.28 3.62 13.59
C VAL A 118 3.50 2.69 13.45
N TRP A 119 3.98 2.47 12.22
CA TRP A 119 5.22 1.74 11.98
C TRP A 119 6.43 2.38 12.67
N GLN A 120 6.58 3.70 12.54
CA GLN A 120 7.66 4.47 13.16
C GLN A 120 7.51 4.57 14.68
N ASP A 121 6.28 4.73 15.18
CA ASP A 121 5.99 4.74 16.62
C ASP A 121 6.36 3.40 17.27
N ALA A 122 6.17 2.29 16.53
CA ALA A 122 6.61 0.95 16.91
C ALA A 122 8.14 0.73 16.75
N LYS A 123 8.90 1.76 16.34
CA LYS A 123 10.36 1.73 16.12
C LYS A 123 10.82 0.67 15.12
N LEU A 124 9.96 0.34 14.15
CA LEU A 124 10.29 -0.58 13.07
C LEU A 124 11.17 0.11 12.01
N PRO A 125 12.02 -0.63 11.28
CA PRO A 125 13.01 -0.05 10.39
C PRO A 125 12.38 0.66 9.19
N VAL A 126 13.01 1.75 8.76
CA VAL A 126 12.69 2.45 7.50
C VAL A 126 13.96 2.61 6.68
N VAL A 127 13.83 2.60 5.35
CA VAL A 127 14.92 2.82 4.41
C VAL A 127 14.78 4.18 3.75
N LYS A 128 15.88 4.91 3.60
CA LYS A 128 15.88 6.15 2.82
C LYS A 128 15.90 5.80 1.35
N VAL A 129 15.05 6.48 0.57
CA VAL A 129 15.14 6.44 -0.89
C VAL A 129 16.51 7.01 -1.25
N LYS A 130 17.34 6.22 -1.96
CA LYS A 130 18.59 6.75 -2.50
C LYS A 130 18.20 7.87 -3.46
N ALA A 131 18.75 9.07 -3.23
CA ALA A 131 18.67 10.13 -4.23
C ALA A 131 19.36 9.61 -5.50
N SER A 132 18.58 9.46 -6.57
CA SER A 132 19.09 9.24 -7.92
C SER A 132 19.78 10.49 -8.42
#